data_AF-A0A9J5ZCI2-F1
#
_entry.id   AF-A0A9J5ZCI2-F1
#
_cell.length_a   1.000
_cell.length_b   1.000
_cell.length_c   1.000
_cell.angle_alpha   90.00
_cell.angle_beta   90.00
_cell.angle_gamma   90.00
#
_symmetry.space_group_name_H-M   'P 1'
#
loop_
_entity.id
_entity.type
_entity.pdbx_description
1 polymer ?
#
loop_
_entity_poly.entity_id
_entity_poly.type
_entity_poly.pdbx_seq_one_letter_code
_entity_poly.pdbx_strand_id
1 'polypeptide(L)'
;MFMFECKYDTCFIWIGLKQSVLNCRVDMIVDQMVNAGLVDEVQKIFIPDANYTKGIRWSIGVPEMDRYLRKQKNIDEDDGSKKMLLQSSIANIKLNTRLFICHQLHKIQRLINEKIWLVHHIIATDIFKGDRNKVVHEGWMNTMPG
;
A
#
# COMPACT_ATOMS: atom_id res chain seq x y z
N MET A 1 5.90 3.99 34.04
CA MET A 1 5.67 4.55 32.69
C MET A 1 6.99 4.45 31.94
N PHE A 2 7.14 3.52 30.99
CA PHE A 2 8.41 3.32 30.26
C PHE A 2 8.46 4.30 29.08
N MET A 3 9.15 5.42 29.27
CA MET A 3 9.43 6.38 28.19
C MET A 3 10.54 5.78 27.32
N PHE A 4 10.30 5.69 26.01
CA PHE A 4 11.27 5.14 25.08
C PHE A 4 12.41 6.14 24.88
N GLU A 5 13.65 5.77 25.20
CA GLU A 5 14.83 6.60 24.93
C GLU A 5 15.19 6.52 23.45
N CYS A 6 14.97 7.61 22.71
CA CYS A 6 15.49 7.75 21.36
C CYS A 6 17.00 7.96 21.44
N LYS A 7 17.77 7.26 20.59
CA LYS A 7 19.24 7.43 20.52
C LYS A 7 19.67 8.83 20.06
N TYR A 8 18.75 9.56 19.42
CA TYR A 8 18.99 10.87 18.82
C TYR A 8 17.86 11.82 19.18
N ASP A 9 18.14 13.12 19.11
CA ASP A 9 17.11 14.16 19.09
C ASP A 9 16.27 13.98 17.81
N THR A 10 15.07 13.41 17.97
CA THR A 10 14.27 12.90 16.85
C THR A 10 12.93 13.60 16.82
N CYS A 11 12.58 14.16 15.67
CA CYS A 11 11.25 14.69 15.38
C CYS A 11 10.45 13.67 14.57
N PHE A 12 9.32 13.20 15.11
CA PHE A 12 8.42 12.29 14.41
C PHE A 12 7.27 13.05 13.78
N ILE A 13 7.14 12.95 12.46
CA ILE A 13 6.05 13.58 11.71
C ILE A 13 5.16 12.46 11.15
N TRP A 14 3.87 12.49 11.51
CA TRP A 14 2.87 11.58 10.96
C TRP A 14 1.93 12.34 10.05
N ILE A 15 1.92 11.97 8.77
CA ILE A 15 0.98 12.50 7.78
C ILE A 15 -0.25 11.60 7.75
N GLY A 16 -1.35 12.09 8.31
CA GLY A 16 -2.62 11.40 8.42
C GLY A 16 -3.58 11.75 7.29
N LEU A 17 -4.38 10.77 6.86
CA LEU A 17 -5.48 10.93 5.92
C LEU A 17 -6.71 10.23 6.49
N LYS A 18 -7.92 10.72 6.15
CA LYS A 18 -9.16 9.98 6.44
C LYS A 18 -9.14 8.61 5.74
N GLN A 19 -9.60 7.57 6.45
CA GLN A 19 -9.60 6.19 5.96
C GLN A 19 -10.33 6.03 4.61
N SER A 20 -11.44 6.75 4.41
CA SER A 20 -12.17 6.70 3.14
C SER A 20 -11.34 7.22 1.96
N VAL A 21 -10.60 8.32 2.16
CA VAL A 21 -9.72 8.90 1.14
C VAL A 21 -8.54 7.96 0.84
N LEU A 22 -7.96 7.34 1.87
CA LEU A 22 -6.92 6.31 1.71
C LEU A 22 -7.42 5.11 0.91
N ASN A 23 -8.60 4.58 1.23
CA ASN A 23 -9.14 3.41 0.53
C ASN A 23 -9.38 3.69 -0.95
N CYS A 24 -9.96 4.86 -1.28
CA CYS A 24 -10.13 5.26 -2.69
C CYS A 24 -8.78 5.44 -3.40
N ARG A 25 -7.80 6.03 -2.71
CA ARG A 25 -6.47 6.24 -3.28
C ARG A 25 -5.75 4.92 -3.54
N VAL A 26 -5.85 3.96 -2.63
CA VAL A 26 -5.27 2.61 -2.78
C VAL A 26 -5.76 1.95 -4.06
N ASP A 27 -7.07 2.00 -4.32
CA ASP A 27 -7.62 1.38 -5.53
C ASP A 27 -7.01 2.01 -6.78
N MET A 28 -7.00 3.34 -6.80
CA MET A 28 -6.50 4.11 -7.93
C MET A 28 -5.00 3.87 -8.18
N ILE A 29 -4.16 3.84 -7.13
CA ILE A 29 -2.73 3.59 -7.31
C ILE A 29 -2.45 2.14 -7.71
N VAL A 30 -3.22 1.17 -7.22
CA VAL A 30 -3.07 -0.22 -7.65
C VAL A 30 -3.44 -0.37 -9.12
N ASP A 31 -4.51 0.29 -9.57
CA ASP A 31 -4.88 0.31 -10.99
C ASP A 31 -3.78 0.97 -11.84
N GLN A 32 -3.19 2.07 -11.36
CA GLN A 32 -2.04 2.70 -12.01
C GLN A 32 -0.81 1.79 -12.06
N MET A 33 -0.52 1.05 -10.99
CA MET A 33 0.58 0.07 -10.93
C MET A 33 0.36 -1.06 -11.93
N VAL A 34 -0.86 -1.59 -12.03
CA VAL A 34 -1.21 -2.62 -13.03
C VAL A 34 -1.01 -2.08 -14.44
N ASN A 35 -1.50 -0.87 -14.73
CA ASN A 35 -1.33 -0.22 -16.04
C ASN A 35 0.14 0.11 -16.37
N ALA A 36 0.98 0.31 -15.35
CA ALA A 36 2.40 0.58 -15.50
C ALA A 36 3.26 -0.70 -15.65
N GLY A 37 2.67 -1.89 -15.60
CA GLY A 37 3.38 -3.15 -15.82
C GLY A 37 3.67 -3.98 -14.57
N LEU A 38 2.92 -3.80 -13.47
CA LEU A 38 3.08 -4.62 -12.26
C LEU A 38 3.04 -6.13 -12.55
N VAL A 39 2.17 -6.56 -13.46
CA VAL A 39 2.04 -7.98 -13.82
C VAL A 39 3.33 -8.50 -14.46
N ASP A 40 3.91 -7.73 -15.36
CA ASP A 40 5.16 -8.08 -16.05
C ASP A 40 6.34 -8.10 -15.08
N GLU A 41 6.38 -7.17 -14.11
CA GLU A 41 7.39 -7.15 -13.05
C GLU A 41 7.30 -8.38 -12.15
N VAL A 42 6.10 -8.72 -11.68
CA VAL A 42 5.91 -9.89 -10.82
C VAL A 42 6.23 -11.18 -11.58
N GLN A 43 5.90 -11.25 -12.87
CA GLN A 43 6.22 -12.39 -13.71
C GLN A 43 7.73 -12.64 -13.80
N LYS A 44 8.57 -11.60 -13.87
CA LYS A 44 10.04 -11.73 -13.95
C LYS A 44 10.65 -12.35 -12.70
N ILE A 45 10.05 -12.13 -11.53
CA ILE A 45 10.52 -12.66 -10.25
C ILE A 45 9.78 -13.94 -9.82
N PHE A 46 8.81 -14.39 -10.61
CA PHE A 46 7.99 -15.54 -10.30
C PHE A 46 8.82 -16.83 -10.31
N ILE A 47 8.78 -17.55 -9.19
CA ILE A 47 9.35 -18.89 -9.07
C ILE A 47 8.22 -19.78 -8.53
N PRO A 48 7.83 -20.84 -9.26
CA PRO A 48 6.84 -21.80 -8.78
C PRO A 48 7.23 -22.34 -7.39
N ASP A 49 6.25 -22.43 -6.49
CA ASP A 49 6.39 -23.03 -5.15
C ASP A 49 7.42 -22.33 -4.24
N ALA A 50 7.72 -21.06 -4.54
CA ALA A 50 8.60 -20.26 -3.70
C ALA A 50 7.96 -19.90 -2.36
N ASN A 51 8.81 -19.69 -1.37
CA ASN A 51 8.39 -19.25 -0.05
C ASN A 51 8.05 -17.74 -0.07
N TYR A 52 6.77 -17.41 0.07
CA TYR A 52 6.25 -16.05 0.13
C TYR A 52 6.34 -15.36 1.50
N THR A 53 7.02 -15.95 2.48
CA THR A 53 7.15 -15.38 3.85
C THR A 53 8.44 -14.60 4.06
N LYS A 54 9.33 -14.52 3.06
CA LYS A 54 10.67 -13.95 3.20
C LYS A 54 11.08 -13.12 1.99
N GLY A 55 11.87 -12.08 2.26
CA GLY A 55 12.49 -11.23 1.24
C GLY A 55 11.47 -10.54 0.33
N ILE A 56 11.88 -10.26 -0.91
CA ILE A 56 11.06 -9.54 -1.90
C ILE A 56 9.74 -10.25 -2.23
N ARG A 57 9.68 -11.57 -2.05
CA ARG A 57 8.49 -12.39 -2.31
C ARG A 57 7.36 -12.17 -1.31
N TRP A 58 7.65 -11.57 -0.16
CA TRP A 58 6.64 -11.21 0.83
C TRP A 58 5.90 -9.91 0.50
N SER A 59 6.32 -9.20 -0.56
CA SER A 59 5.68 -7.97 -1.02
C SER A 59 4.24 -8.23 -1.48
N ILE A 60 3.31 -7.38 -1.04
CA ILE A 60 1.93 -7.37 -1.54
C ILE A 60 1.97 -7.19 -3.06
N GLY A 61 1.24 -8.04 -3.79
CA GLY A 61 1.32 -8.15 -5.25
C GLY A 61 1.87 -9.49 -5.70
N VAL A 62 2.90 -10.00 -5.02
CA VAL A 62 3.60 -11.22 -5.46
C VAL A 62 2.80 -12.48 -5.09
N PRO A 63 2.39 -12.69 -3.82
CA PRO A 63 1.59 -13.86 -3.46
C PRO A 63 0.21 -13.86 -4.14
N GLU A 64 -0.42 -12.70 -4.30
CA GLU A 64 -1.76 -12.55 -4.90
C GLU A 64 -1.77 -12.93 -6.38
N MET A 65 -0.65 -12.72 -7.08
CA MET A 65 -0.51 -13.03 -8.50
C MET A 65 -0.09 -14.48 -8.77
N ASP A 66 0.30 -15.26 -7.76
CA ASP A 66 0.79 -16.65 -7.93
C ASP A 66 -0.21 -17.51 -8.72
N ARG A 67 -1.49 -17.51 -8.31
CA ARG A 67 -2.54 -18.30 -8.95
C ARG A 67 -2.75 -17.90 -10.41
N TYR A 68 -2.73 -16.60 -10.70
CA TYR A 68 -2.86 -16.08 -12.05
C TYR A 68 -1.66 -16.51 -12.92
N LEU A 69 -0.43 -16.31 -12.44
CA LEU A 69 0.80 -16.61 -13.18
C LEU A 69 0.98 -18.11 -13.47
N ARG A 70 0.54 -18.99 -12.57
CA ARG A 70 0.52 -20.44 -12.81
C ARG A 70 -0.41 -20.81 -13.96
N LYS A 71 -1.61 -20.22 -13.98
CA LYS A 71 -2.64 -20.46 -15.00
C LYS A 71 -2.33 -19.78 -16.33
N GLN A 72 -1.66 -18.63 -16.31
CA GLN A 72 -1.29 -17.88 -17.50
C GLN A 72 -0.37 -18.71 -18.42
N LYS A 73 0.51 -19.53 -17.84
CA LYS A 73 1.41 -20.42 -18.60
C LYS A 73 0.72 -21.66 -19.18
N ASN A 74 -0.51 -21.95 -18.77
CA ASN A 74 -1.27 -23.09 -19.30
C ASN A 74 -1.97 -22.69 -20.61
N ILE A 75 -1.66 -23.38 -21.69
CA ILE A 75 -2.20 -23.11 -23.04
C ILE A 75 -3.66 -23.56 -23.13
N ASP A 76 -4.04 -24.61 -22.40
CA ASP A 76 -5.36 -25.22 -22.45
C ASP A 76 -6.44 -24.44 -21.67
N GLU A 77 -6.01 -23.43 -20.91
CA GLU A 77 -6.92 -22.67 -20.05
C GLU A 77 -7.57 -21.51 -20.82
N ASP A 78 -8.90 -21.45 -20.78
CA ASP A 78 -9.73 -20.44 -21.43
C ASP A 78 -9.36 -19.01 -21.01
N ASP A 79 -9.39 -18.08 -21.97
CA ASP A 79 -9.03 -16.67 -21.77
C ASP A 79 -9.94 -15.96 -20.75
N GLY A 80 -11.23 -16.32 -20.74
CA GLY A 80 -12.18 -15.82 -19.76
C GLY A 80 -11.77 -16.16 -18.33
N SER A 81 -11.32 -17.39 -18.09
CA SER A 81 -10.84 -17.82 -16.79
C SER A 81 -9.56 -17.10 -16.34
N LYS A 82 -8.62 -16.85 -17.27
CA LYS A 82 -7.38 -16.11 -17.01
C LYS A 82 -7.68 -14.67 -16.61
N LYS A 83 -8.62 -14.03 -17.31
CA LYS A 83 -9.08 -12.67 -17.01
C LYS A 83 -9.76 -12.59 -15.64
N MET A 84 -10.59 -13.57 -15.28
CA MET A 84 -11.22 -13.61 -13.95
C MET A 84 -10.20 -13.77 -12.83
N LEU A 85 -9.18 -14.61 -13.02
CA LEU A 85 -8.09 -14.76 -12.05
C LEU A 85 -7.27 -13.50 -11.89
N LEU A 86 -6.94 -12.81 -12.99
CA LEU A 86 -6.23 -11.53 -12.94
C LEU A 86 -7.02 -10.49 -12.13
N GLN A 87 -8.31 -10.35 -12.41
CA GLN A 87 -9.18 -9.42 -11.68
C GLN A 87 -9.27 -9.79 -10.19
N SER A 88 -9.37 -11.08 -9.86
CA SER A 88 -9.35 -11.54 -8.48
C SER A 88 -8.03 -11.24 -7.78
N SER A 89 -6.89 -11.44 -8.46
CA SER A 89 -5.57 -11.09 -7.94
C SER A 89 -5.45 -9.59 -7.67
N ILE A 90 -5.88 -8.73 -8.59
CA ILE A 90 -5.88 -7.27 -8.42
C ILE A 90 -6.78 -6.85 -7.23
N ALA A 91 -7.97 -7.43 -7.12
CA ALA A 91 -8.87 -7.17 -5.99
C ALA A 91 -8.22 -7.56 -4.65
N ASN A 92 -7.52 -8.69 -4.60
CA ASN A 92 -6.79 -9.13 -3.40
C ASN A 92 -5.63 -8.19 -3.06
N ILE A 93 -4.90 -7.67 -4.05
CA ILE A 93 -3.85 -6.66 -3.84
C ILE A 93 -4.44 -5.41 -3.18
N LYS A 94 -5.56 -4.90 -3.71
CA LYS A 94 -6.27 -3.75 -3.13
C LYS A 94 -6.69 -4.03 -1.69
N LEU A 95 -7.29 -5.19 -1.44
CA LEU A 95 -7.74 -5.60 -0.11
C LEU A 95 -6.57 -5.70 0.88
N ASN A 96 -5.51 -6.41 0.53
CA ASN A 96 -4.35 -6.62 1.40
C ASN A 96 -3.60 -5.31 1.64
N THR A 97 -3.55 -4.40 0.66
CA THR A 97 -2.99 -3.05 0.85
C THR A 97 -3.79 -2.23 1.85
N ARG A 98 -5.12 -2.29 1.80
CA ARG A 98 -6.00 -1.61 2.78
C ARG A 98 -5.80 -2.20 4.19
N LEU A 99 -5.75 -3.52 4.31
CA LEU A 99 -5.46 -4.19 5.59
C LEU A 99 -4.09 -3.79 6.13
N PHE A 100 -3.07 -3.74 5.26
CA PHE A 100 -1.74 -3.28 5.62
C PHE A 100 -1.78 -1.85 6.18
N ILE A 101 -2.48 -0.93 5.53
CA ILE A 101 -2.65 0.45 6.03
C ILE A 101 -3.34 0.46 7.40
N CYS A 102 -4.40 -0.32 7.60
CA CYS A 102 -5.04 -0.44 8.91
C CYS A 102 -4.06 -0.94 9.98
N HIS A 103 -3.22 -1.94 9.67
CA HIS A 103 -2.19 -2.40 10.60
C HIS A 103 -1.13 -1.33 10.89
N GLN A 104 -0.72 -0.54 9.90
CA GLN A 104 0.21 0.58 10.10
C GLN A 104 -0.39 1.65 11.01
N LEU A 105 -1.66 2.01 10.81
CA LEU A 105 -2.38 2.95 11.67
C LEU A 105 -2.43 2.46 13.13
N HIS A 106 -2.77 1.19 13.35
CA HIS A 106 -2.73 0.61 14.69
C HIS A 106 -1.33 0.66 15.31
N LYS A 107 -0.27 0.37 14.54
CA LYS A 107 1.11 0.47 15.03
C LYS A 107 1.48 1.90 15.43
N ILE A 108 1.12 2.89 14.62
CA ILE A 108 1.36 4.31 14.92
C ILE A 108 0.61 4.72 16.19
N GLN A 109 -0.66 4.36 16.31
CA GLN A 109 -1.45 4.63 17.52
C GLN A 109 -0.83 4.00 18.77
N ARG A 110 -0.30 2.78 18.66
CA ARG A 110 0.42 2.13 19.77
C ARG A 110 1.72 2.86 20.12
N LEU A 111 2.48 3.36 19.14
CA LEU A 111 3.68 4.17 19.39
C LEU A 111 3.33 5.46 20.14
N ILE A 112 2.25 6.14 19.75
CA ILE A 112 1.80 7.37 20.42
C ILE A 112 1.32 7.06 21.84
N ASN A 113 0.44 6.07 22.01
CA ASN A 113 -0.27 5.83 23.27
C ASN A 113 0.54 5.02 24.29
N GLU A 114 1.27 3.99 23.84
CA GLU A 114 1.98 3.07 24.75
C GLU A 114 3.44 3.51 24.97
N LYS A 115 4.06 4.15 23.98
CA LYS A 115 5.47 4.57 24.04
C LYS A 115 5.64 6.06 24.30
N ILE A 116 4.54 6.83 24.31
CA ILE A 116 4.51 8.27 24.60
C ILE A 116 5.47 9.04 23.67
N TRP A 117 5.44 8.68 22.39
CA TRP A 117 6.24 9.39 21.38
C TRP A 117 5.59 10.73 21.08
N LEU A 118 6.39 11.80 21.11
CA LEU A 118 5.99 13.11 20.62
C LEU A 118 5.93 13.07 19.08
N VAL A 119 4.73 12.84 18.56
CA VAL A 119 4.46 12.76 17.12
C VAL A 119 3.67 13.99 16.69
N HIS A 120 4.22 14.74 15.75
CA HIS A 120 3.55 15.85 15.07
C HIS A 120 2.60 15.28 14.01
N HIS A 121 1.30 15.37 14.25
CA HIS A 121 0.28 14.86 13.34
C HIS A 121 -0.18 15.95 12.36
N ILE A 122 0.06 15.72 11.08
CA ILE A 122 -0.35 16.60 9.97
C ILE A 122 -1.49 15.92 9.22
N ILE A 123 -2.68 16.53 9.19
CA ILE A 123 -3.83 15.99 8.47
C ILE A 123 -3.81 16.50 7.03
N ALA A 124 -3.45 15.64 6.09
CA ALA A 124 -3.34 15.99 4.67
C ALA A 124 -4.60 15.66 3.86
N THR A 125 -5.69 15.22 4.50
CA THR A 125 -6.87 14.66 3.82
C THR A 125 -7.37 15.53 2.66
N ASP A 126 -7.45 16.85 2.82
CA ASP A 126 -8.01 17.75 1.82
C ASP A 126 -7.13 17.86 0.56
N ILE A 127 -5.81 17.70 0.70
CA ILE A 127 -4.88 17.62 -0.43
C ILE A 127 -5.22 16.42 -1.33
N PHE A 128 -5.66 15.33 -0.70
CA PHE A 128 -5.90 14.05 -1.38
C PHE A 128 -7.36 13.82 -1.78
N LYS A 129 -8.28 14.75 -1.48
CA LYS A 129 -9.67 14.71 -1.95
C LYS A 129 -9.83 15.14 -3.42
N GLY A 130 -8.84 15.85 -3.98
CA GLY A 130 -8.87 16.36 -5.35
C GLY A 130 -8.29 15.38 -6.36
N ASP A 131 -9.05 15.10 -7.42
CA ASP A 131 -8.55 14.41 -8.61
C ASP A 131 -7.86 15.43 -9.51
N ARG A 132 -6.56 15.72 -9.31
CA ARG A 132 -5.72 16.48 -10.27
C ARG A 132 -4.25 16.55 -9.83
N ASN A 133 -3.36 16.10 -10.72
CA ASN A 133 -1.91 16.33 -10.71
C ASN A 133 -1.45 17.82 -10.72
N LYS A 134 -2.37 18.80 -10.60
CA LYS A 134 -2.06 20.24 -10.54
C LYS A 134 -2.41 20.92 -9.21
N VAL A 135 -3.28 20.35 -8.37
CA VAL A 135 -3.74 20.97 -7.10
C VAL A 135 -2.87 20.56 -5.90
N VAL A 136 -2.14 19.46 -6.07
CA VAL A 136 -1.33 18.84 -5.02
C VAL A 136 -0.28 19.84 -4.49
N HIS A 137 0.43 20.57 -5.37
CA HIS A 137 1.54 21.45 -4.96
C HIS A 137 1.12 22.64 -4.09
N GLU A 138 -0.05 23.24 -4.32
CA GLU A 138 -0.56 24.36 -3.50
C GLU A 138 -1.15 23.87 -2.17
N GLY A 139 -1.81 22.70 -2.17
CA GLY A 139 -2.35 22.09 -0.95
C GLY A 139 -1.26 21.68 0.06
N TRP A 140 -0.12 21.19 -0.43
CA TRP A 140 1.02 20.83 0.44
C TRP A 140 1.64 22.03 1.14
N MET A 141 1.80 23.16 0.44
CA MET A 141 2.41 24.38 1.02
C MET A 141 1.56 24.98 2.14
N ASN A 142 0.23 24.90 2.03
CA ASN A 142 -0.69 25.46 3.02
C ASN A 142 -0.90 24.57 4.26
N THR A 143 -0.42 23.32 4.24
CA THR A 143 -0.63 22.33 5.31
C THR A 143 0.61 22.16 6.20
N MET A 144 1.76 22.69 5.79
CA MET A 144 2.96 22.75 6.62
C MET A 144 2.88 23.98 7.54
N PRO A 145 2.98 23.83 8.87
CA PRO A 145 3.25 24.97 9.73
C PRO A 145 4.64 25.53 9.40
N GLY A 146 4.74 26.85 9.26
CA GLY A 146 6.03 27.55 9.15
C GLY A 146 6.84 27.51 10.44
#